data_AF-A0ABD5VVM1-F1
#
_entry.id   AF-A0ABD5VVM1-F1
#
_cell.length_a   1.000
_cell.length_b   1.000
_cell.length_c   1.000
_cell.angle_alpha   90.00
_cell.angle_beta   90.00
_cell.angle_gamma   90.00
#
_symmetry.space_group_name_H-M   'P 1'
#
loop_
_entity.id
_entity.type
_entity.pdbx_description
1 polymer ?
#
loop_
_entity_poly.entity_id
_entity_poly.type
_entity_poly.pdbx_seq_one_letter_code
_entity_poly.pdbx_strand_id
1 'polypeptide(L)'
;MLSDPNEIDEEAERSGEIERNTYLTYIREEYDNNLQKAADLYDITAEKTDNFRDITAEVIRDDPRIVMILRFLVKPTISQMKFGALVGLRSTRDYESFDQGEVRTPNTDTAESIAAFAAENLSPEKAPWVFKDNVDEEEAIKWSRLWVSDKVAEQRAETNYRNARAAEQEQKTIKALKQAGYTRSSHKGLISSKNDIEVGTYVPESRVAGEDTKKQTLRIAHLMMLSCLSRTSQWV
;
A
#
# COMPACT_ATOMS: atom_id res chain seq x y z
N MET A 1 -36.31 3.25 -13.18
CA MET A 1 -35.27 4.30 -13.30
C MET A 1 -35.74 5.42 -12.42
N LEU A 2 -34.91 5.87 -11.46
CA LEU A 2 -35.21 7.07 -10.66
C LEU A 2 -35.22 8.25 -11.63
N SER A 3 -36.36 8.89 -11.80
CA SER A 3 -36.55 10.00 -12.75
C SER A 3 -36.92 11.31 -12.06
N ASP A 4 -37.18 11.26 -10.75
CA ASP A 4 -37.38 12.44 -9.91
C ASP A 4 -36.01 12.89 -9.35
N PRO A 5 -35.57 14.13 -9.61
CA PRO A 5 -34.36 14.69 -9.03
C PRO A 5 -34.27 14.58 -7.50
N ASN A 6 -35.39 14.69 -6.78
CA ASN A 6 -35.39 14.58 -5.32
C ASN A 6 -35.10 13.14 -4.86
N GLU A 7 -35.64 12.13 -5.55
CA GLU A 7 -35.33 10.73 -5.26
C GLU A 7 -33.86 10.37 -5.56
N ILE A 8 -33.26 11.04 -6.54
CA ILE A 8 -31.82 10.90 -6.88
C ILE A 8 -30.96 11.49 -5.76
N ASP A 9 -31.30 12.68 -5.26
CA ASP A 9 -30.55 13.35 -4.20
C ASP A 9 -30.67 12.59 -2.86
N GLU A 10 -31.88 12.13 -2.50
CA GLU A 10 -32.10 11.30 -1.31
C GLU A 10 -31.31 9.97 -1.36
N GLU A 11 -31.29 9.30 -2.52
CA GLU A 11 -30.52 8.07 -2.70
C GLU A 11 -29.00 8.34 -2.67
N ALA A 12 -28.55 9.47 -3.20
CA ALA A 12 -27.14 9.88 -3.15
C ALA A 12 -26.68 10.16 -1.71
N GLU A 13 -27.50 10.85 -0.91
CA GLU A 13 -27.23 11.08 0.52
C GLU A 13 -27.19 9.76 1.29
N ARG A 14 -28.17 8.89 1.08
CA ARG A 14 -28.23 7.56 1.71
C ARG A 14 -27.01 6.72 1.34
N SER A 15 -26.60 6.72 0.07
CA SER A 15 -25.38 6.04 -0.38
C SER A 15 -24.13 6.64 0.26
N GLY A 16 -24.06 7.96 0.41
CA GLY A 16 -22.95 8.65 1.06
C GLY A 16 -22.83 8.29 2.54
N GLU A 17 -23.95 8.19 3.25
CA GLU A 17 -23.98 7.77 4.64
C GLU A 17 -23.55 6.31 4.83
N ILE A 18 -24.03 5.41 3.97
CA ILE A 18 -23.61 4.00 3.99
C ILE A 18 -22.10 3.88 3.73
N GLU A 19 -21.56 4.59 2.74
CA GLU A 19 -20.13 4.58 2.43
C GLU A 19 -19.31 5.13 3.60
N ARG A 20 -19.72 6.25 4.19
CA ARG A 20 -19.05 6.86 5.36
C ARG A 20 -19.03 5.90 6.53
N ASN A 21 -20.16 5.27 6.86
CA ASN A 21 -20.24 4.33 7.97
C ASN A 21 -19.39 3.08 7.70
N THR A 22 -19.40 2.57 6.46
CA THR A 22 -18.56 1.44 6.05
C THR A 22 -17.08 1.79 6.17
N TYR A 23 -16.68 2.96 5.69
CA TYR A 23 -15.30 3.46 5.78
C TYR A 23 -14.84 3.58 7.23
N LEU A 24 -15.62 4.27 8.07
CA LEU A 24 -15.24 4.53 9.46
C LEU A 24 -15.16 3.25 10.28
N THR A 25 -16.09 2.30 10.09
CA THR A 25 -16.04 1.01 10.78
C THR A 25 -14.82 0.21 10.35
N TYR A 26 -14.59 0.06 9.04
CA TYR A 26 -13.47 -0.71 8.51
C TYR A 26 -12.12 -0.13 8.94
N ILE A 27 -11.94 1.19 8.81
CA ILE A 27 -10.68 1.85 9.16
C ILE A 27 -10.39 1.73 10.65
N ARG A 28 -11.40 1.83 11.53
CA ARG A 28 -11.19 1.66 12.97
C ARG A 28 -10.68 0.26 13.31
N GLU A 29 -11.35 -0.77 12.80
CA GLU A 29 -10.95 -2.16 13.04
C GLU A 29 -9.54 -2.46 12.51
N GLU A 30 -9.22 -1.99 11.30
CA GLU A 30 -7.89 -2.13 10.74
C GLU A 30 -6.85 -1.30 11.51
N TYR A 31 -7.19 -0.09 11.93
CA TYR A 31 -6.28 0.77 12.69
C TYR A 31 -5.89 0.12 14.00
N ASP A 32 -6.86 -0.34 14.81
CA ASP A 32 -6.60 -0.98 16.11
C ASP A 32 -5.72 -2.23 15.94
N ASN A 33 -6.03 -3.06 14.93
CA ASN A 33 -5.24 -4.24 14.61
C ASN A 33 -3.80 -3.91 14.19
N ASN A 34 -3.61 -2.86 13.39
CA ASN A 34 -2.29 -2.46 12.92
C ASN A 34 -1.51 -1.68 13.98
N LEU A 35 -2.18 -1.00 14.91
CA LEU A 35 -1.56 -0.26 16.01
C LEU A 35 -0.78 -1.19 16.93
N GLN A 36 -1.40 -2.29 17.37
CA GLN A 36 -0.70 -3.27 18.21
C GLN A 36 0.50 -3.89 17.50
N LYS A 37 0.32 -4.32 16.23
CA LYS A 37 1.41 -4.91 15.42
C LYS A 37 2.56 -3.93 15.19
N ALA A 38 2.25 -2.65 14.95
CA ALA A 38 3.26 -1.62 14.79
C ALA A 38 4.03 -1.36 16.08
N ALA A 39 3.33 -1.41 17.22
CA ALA A 39 3.93 -1.24 18.53
C ALA A 39 4.85 -2.41 18.89
N ASP A 40 4.43 -3.65 18.61
CA ASP A 40 5.27 -4.85 18.80
C ASP A 40 6.51 -4.79 17.90
N LEU A 41 6.34 -4.38 16.63
CA LEU A 41 7.46 -4.23 15.70
C LEU A 41 8.40 -3.09 16.09
N TYR A 42 7.88 -2.01 16.67
CA TYR A 42 8.68 -0.93 17.23
C TYR A 42 9.57 -1.47 18.36
N ASP A 43 9.00 -2.23 19.29
CA ASP A 43 9.72 -2.79 20.44
C ASP A 43 10.83 -3.74 19.98
N ILE A 44 10.54 -4.61 19.00
CA ILE A 44 11.55 -5.48 18.36
C ILE A 44 12.66 -4.64 17.71
N THR A 45 12.30 -3.57 17.01
CA THR A 45 13.29 -2.72 16.34
C THR A 45 14.19 -2.02 17.37
N ALA A 46 13.60 -1.47 18.43
CA ALA A 46 14.34 -0.81 19.50
C ALA A 46 15.30 -1.79 20.17
N GLU A 47 14.84 -2.99 20.53
CA GLU A 47 15.69 -4.04 21.12
C GLU A 47 16.87 -4.40 20.21
N LYS A 48 16.62 -4.66 18.93
CA LYS A 48 17.67 -5.07 17.98
C LYS A 48 18.68 -3.98 17.65
N THR A 49 18.34 -2.71 17.85
CA THR A 49 19.17 -1.56 17.46
C THR A 49 19.73 -0.79 18.65
N ASP A 50 19.70 -1.38 19.85
CA ASP A 50 20.09 -0.70 21.10
C ASP A 50 19.38 0.65 21.28
N ASN A 51 18.04 0.62 21.23
CA ASN A 51 17.18 1.80 21.18
C ASN A 51 17.58 2.78 20.07
N PHE A 52 17.83 2.27 18.86
CA PHE A 52 18.23 2.99 17.65
C PHE A 52 19.61 3.66 17.69
N ARG A 53 20.47 3.30 18.64
CA ARG A 53 21.87 3.75 18.70
C ARG A 53 22.78 2.97 17.77
N ASP A 54 22.43 1.73 17.47
CA ASP A 54 23.20 0.80 16.64
C ASP A 54 22.36 0.22 15.50
N ILE A 55 22.22 0.98 14.41
CA ILE A 55 21.50 0.54 13.21
C ILE A 55 22.51 -0.01 12.22
N THR A 56 22.61 -1.35 12.13
CA THR A 56 23.58 -2.05 11.28
C THR A 56 22.91 -2.86 10.16
N ALA A 57 23.69 -3.23 9.15
CA ALA A 57 23.23 -4.08 8.05
C ALA A 57 22.84 -5.48 8.55
N GLU A 58 23.57 -6.01 9.53
CA GLU A 58 23.33 -7.31 10.16
C GLU A 58 21.95 -7.34 10.83
N VAL A 59 21.63 -6.30 11.61
CA VAL A 59 20.34 -6.17 12.30
C VAL A 59 19.18 -6.09 11.30
N ILE A 60 19.32 -5.32 10.22
CA ILE A 60 18.32 -5.24 9.15
C ILE A 60 18.15 -6.58 8.42
N ARG A 61 19.23 -7.33 8.20
CA ARG A 61 19.15 -8.62 7.51
C ARG A 61 18.55 -9.71 8.38
N ASP A 62 18.82 -9.67 9.68
CA ASP A 62 18.24 -10.57 10.67
C ASP A 62 16.73 -10.39 10.76
N ASP A 63 16.25 -9.14 10.80
CA ASP A 63 14.82 -8.83 10.75
C ASP A 63 14.51 -7.68 9.77
N PRO A 64 14.20 -7.99 8.50
CA PRO A 64 13.94 -6.96 7.49
C PRO A 64 12.73 -6.09 7.81
N ARG A 65 11.78 -6.58 8.63
CA ARG A 65 10.55 -5.85 8.95
C ARG A 65 10.83 -4.52 9.64
N ILE A 66 11.95 -4.42 10.36
CA ILE A 66 12.36 -3.21 11.07
C ILE A 66 12.55 -2.01 10.14
N VAL A 67 12.80 -2.23 8.84
CA VAL A 67 12.86 -1.17 7.82
C VAL A 67 11.60 -0.31 7.83
N MET A 68 10.45 -0.89 8.18
CA MET A 68 9.20 -0.15 8.33
C MET A 68 9.31 0.90 9.44
N ILE A 69 9.77 0.50 10.63
CA ILE A 69 9.92 1.40 11.79
C ILE A 69 10.99 2.44 11.51
N LEU A 70 12.14 2.03 10.98
CA LEU A 70 13.22 2.94 10.61
C LEU A 70 12.75 4.02 9.61
N ARG A 71 11.96 3.66 8.60
CA ARG A 71 11.37 4.61 7.64
C ARG A 71 10.46 5.65 8.31
N PHE A 72 9.76 5.27 9.36
CA PHE A 72 8.91 6.20 10.11
C PHE A 72 9.66 6.99 11.18
N LEU A 73 10.87 6.58 11.55
CA LEU A 73 11.74 7.32 12.47
C LEU A 73 12.58 8.41 11.78
N VAL A 74 12.81 8.32 10.46
CA VAL A 74 13.54 9.37 9.73
C VAL A 74 12.75 10.68 9.58
N LYS A 75 13.46 11.79 9.32
CA LYS A 75 12.88 13.12 9.05
C LYS A 75 13.30 13.64 7.65
N PRO A 76 12.35 14.10 6.80
CA PRO A 76 10.90 13.96 6.96
C PRO A 76 10.45 12.50 6.85
N THR A 77 9.23 12.18 7.32
CA THR A 77 8.65 10.85 7.04
C THR A 77 8.49 10.68 5.53
N ILE A 78 9.04 9.59 4.98
CA ILE A 78 9.08 9.33 3.54
C ILE A 78 8.25 8.11 3.15
N SER A 79 7.74 8.10 1.93
CA SER A 79 7.02 6.95 1.37
C SER A 79 7.99 5.79 1.07
N GLN A 80 7.47 4.55 1.03
CA GLN A 80 8.25 3.35 0.69
C GLN A 80 9.00 3.46 -0.64
N MET A 81 8.38 4.09 -1.64
CA MET A 81 9.01 4.30 -2.96
C MET A 81 10.12 5.34 -2.88
N LYS A 82 9.89 6.45 -2.17
CA LYS A 82 10.90 7.50 -2.03
C LYS A 82 12.08 7.02 -1.20
N PHE A 83 11.82 6.26 -0.13
CA PHE A 83 12.88 5.64 0.66
C PHE A 83 13.71 4.69 -0.19
N GLY A 84 13.06 3.77 -0.91
CA GLY A 84 13.74 2.87 -1.84
C GLY A 84 14.63 3.62 -2.82
N ALA A 85 14.12 4.67 -3.47
CA ALA A 85 14.89 5.45 -4.43
C ALA A 85 16.14 6.11 -3.82
N LEU A 86 16.09 6.53 -2.56
CA LEU A 86 17.22 7.15 -1.86
C LEU A 86 18.31 6.14 -1.48
N VAL A 87 17.97 4.85 -1.38
CA VAL A 87 18.90 3.75 -1.09
C VAL A 87 19.19 2.86 -2.30
N GLY A 88 18.94 3.36 -3.52
CA GLY A 88 19.25 2.65 -4.77
C GLY A 88 18.26 1.55 -5.20
N LEU A 89 17.06 1.53 -4.63
CA LEU A 89 15.99 0.57 -4.92
C LEU A 89 14.81 1.24 -5.62
N ARG A 90 13.90 0.44 -6.21
CA ARG A 90 12.61 0.95 -6.69
C ARG A 90 11.63 1.26 -5.54
N SER A 91 11.70 0.48 -4.46
CA SER A 91 10.88 0.60 -3.26
C SER A 91 11.44 -0.33 -2.17
N THR A 92 11.16 -0.01 -0.90
CA THR A 92 11.41 -0.89 0.26
C THR A 92 10.27 -1.87 0.57
N ARG A 93 9.22 -1.92 -0.27
CA ARG A 93 8.03 -2.76 -0.05
C ARG A 93 8.34 -4.22 0.31
N ASP A 94 9.33 -4.82 -0.34
CA ASP A 94 9.70 -6.23 -0.15
C ASP A 94 10.28 -6.52 1.26
N TYR A 95 10.59 -5.47 2.03
CA TYR A 95 11.15 -5.57 3.38
C TYR A 95 10.16 -5.10 4.46
N GLU A 96 8.99 -4.59 4.07
CA GLU A 96 8.05 -3.96 4.99
C GLU A 96 6.72 -4.74 5.09
N SER A 97 6.69 -5.79 5.93
CA SER A 97 5.46 -6.44 6.41
C SER A 97 5.53 -6.66 7.93
N PHE A 98 4.37 -6.89 8.57
CA PHE A 98 4.34 -7.36 9.95
C PHE A 98 4.70 -8.85 10.05
N ASP A 99 4.40 -9.62 9.00
CA ASP A 99 4.70 -11.05 8.93
C ASP A 99 6.10 -11.30 8.37
N GLN A 100 6.90 -12.07 9.09
CA GLN A 100 8.24 -12.47 8.67
C GLN A 100 8.22 -13.33 7.39
N GLY A 101 7.16 -14.12 7.17
CA GLY A 101 7.01 -14.95 5.97
C GLY A 101 6.76 -14.16 4.69
N GLU A 102 6.43 -12.87 4.80
CA GLU A 102 6.10 -12.00 3.66
C GLU A 102 7.24 -11.04 3.29
N VAL A 103 8.29 -10.96 4.10
CA VAL A 103 9.45 -10.11 3.82
C VAL A 103 10.59 -10.88 3.19
N ARG A 104 11.38 -10.19 2.38
CA ARG A 104 12.64 -10.71 1.82
C ARG A 104 13.81 -10.18 2.62
N THR A 105 14.85 -11.00 2.77
CA THR A 105 16.12 -10.52 3.31
C THR A 105 16.85 -9.70 2.25
N PRO A 106 17.20 -8.42 2.53
CA PRO A 106 18.03 -7.64 1.62
C PRO A 106 19.44 -8.23 1.51
N ASN A 107 20.13 -7.99 0.38
CA ASN A 107 21.56 -8.28 0.30
C ASN A 107 22.36 -7.30 1.19
N THR A 108 23.65 -7.57 1.41
CA THR A 108 24.50 -6.77 2.31
C THR A 108 24.52 -5.30 1.91
N ASP A 109 24.89 -4.99 0.68
CA ASP A 109 25.01 -3.61 0.18
C ASP A 109 23.70 -2.81 0.32
N THR A 110 22.56 -3.48 0.09
CA THR A 110 21.24 -2.87 0.27
C THR A 110 20.96 -2.61 1.75
N ALA A 111 21.25 -3.57 2.63
CA ALA A 111 21.06 -3.42 4.06
C ALA A 111 21.97 -2.32 4.65
N GLU A 112 23.23 -2.24 4.20
CA GLU A 112 24.18 -1.18 4.54
C GLU A 112 23.65 0.20 4.10
N SER A 113 23.13 0.30 2.87
CA SER A 113 22.56 1.54 2.36
C SER A 113 21.34 1.99 3.16
N ILE A 114 20.47 1.05 3.56
CA ILE A 114 19.32 1.33 4.42
C ILE A 114 19.76 1.76 5.81
N ALA A 115 20.69 1.02 6.43
CA ALA A 115 21.22 1.30 7.76
C ALA A 115 21.86 2.70 7.83
N ALA A 116 22.77 2.98 6.90
CA ALA A 116 23.46 4.27 6.83
C ALA A 116 22.47 5.43 6.65
N PHE A 117 21.52 5.29 5.72
CA PHE A 117 20.51 6.32 5.51
C PHE A 117 19.65 6.55 6.75
N ALA A 118 19.18 5.47 7.39
CA ALA A 118 18.33 5.56 8.57
C ALA A 118 19.05 6.21 9.75
N ALA A 119 20.30 5.82 10.02
CA ALA A 119 21.13 6.40 11.07
C ALA A 119 21.42 7.89 10.83
N GLU A 120 21.79 8.27 9.60
CA GLU A 120 22.10 9.67 9.26
C GLU A 120 20.87 10.58 9.33
N ASN A 121 19.67 10.04 9.06
CA ASN A 121 18.44 10.83 8.96
C ASN A 121 17.45 10.59 10.11
N LEU A 122 17.89 9.92 11.18
CA LEU A 122 17.07 9.63 12.36
C LEU A 122 16.57 10.95 12.97
N SER A 123 15.27 11.05 13.25
CA SER A 123 14.67 12.30 13.74
C SER A 123 15.03 12.53 15.21
N PRO A 124 15.68 13.65 15.58
CA PRO A 124 15.95 13.97 16.99
C PRO A 124 14.69 14.25 17.81
N GLU A 125 13.55 14.51 17.16
CA GLU A 125 12.25 14.65 17.82
C GLU A 125 11.63 13.29 18.16
N LYS A 126 11.92 12.25 17.36
CA LYS A 126 11.39 10.89 17.56
C LYS A 126 12.35 10.01 18.33
N ALA A 127 13.65 10.27 18.32
CA ALA A 127 14.64 9.53 19.09
C ALA A 127 15.59 10.47 19.87
N PRO A 128 15.08 11.39 20.71
CA PRO A 128 15.89 12.40 21.36
C PRO A 128 17.02 11.85 22.25
N TRP A 129 16.84 10.67 22.84
CA TRP A 129 17.83 9.98 23.69
C TRP A 129 19.08 9.51 22.93
N VAL A 130 19.01 9.42 21.59
CA VAL A 130 20.18 9.10 20.75
C VAL A 130 21.10 10.33 20.61
N PHE A 131 20.55 11.53 20.75
CA PHE A 131 21.27 12.79 20.45
C PHE A 131 21.54 13.66 21.68
N LYS A 132 20.92 13.37 22.83
CA LYS A 132 20.94 14.22 24.02
C LYS A 132 21.10 13.37 25.27
N ASP A 133 22.05 13.76 26.13
CA ASP A 133 22.36 13.03 27.37
C ASP A 133 21.35 13.28 28.51
N ASN A 134 20.59 14.38 28.46
CA ASN A 134 19.68 14.81 29.53
C ASN A 134 18.20 14.66 29.15
N VAL A 135 17.82 13.47 28.67
CA VAL A 135 16.44 13.13 28.35
C VAL A 135 16.00 11.97 29.24
N ASP A 136 14.76 12.04 29.74
CA ASP A 136 14.12 10.87 30.32
C ASP A 136 13.87 9.85 29.20
N GLU A 137 14.80 8.89 29.07
CA GLU A 137 14.81 7.92 27.98
C GLU A 137 13.55 7.05 28.00
N GLU A 138 13.08 6.64 29.19
CA GLU A 138 11.90 5.79 29.32
C GLU A 138 10.65 6.51 28.81
N GLU A 139 10.44 7.76 29.26
CA GLU A 139 9.31 8.56 28.80
C GLU A 139 9.42 8.87 27.30
N ALA A 140 10.61 9.22 26.81
CA ALA A 140 10.81 9.55 25.40
C ALA A 140 10.58 8.35 24.48
N ILE A 141 11.07 7.16 24.85
CA ILE A 141 10.82 5.93 24.10
C ILE A 141 9.33 5.64 24.04
N LYS A 142 8.61 5.78 25.16
CA LYS A 142 7.15 5.58 25.21
C LYS A 142 6.42 6.51 24.24
N TRP A 143 6.76 7.79 24.22
CA TRP A 143 6.15 8.76 23.30
C TRP A 143 6.46 8.47 21.84
N SER A 144 7.71 8.13 21.54
CA SER A 144 8.13 7.77 20.18
C SER A 144 7.41 6.52 19.68
N ARG A 145 7.34 5.48 20.54
CA ARG A 145 6.59 4.26 20.27
C ARG A 145 5.14 4.55 19.89
N LEU A 146 4.44 5.35 20.70
CA LEU A 146 3.05 5.73 20.44
C LEU A 146 2.91 6.47 19.11
N TRP A 147 3.76 7.47 18.86
CA TRP A 147 3.69 8.26 17.64
C TRP A 147 4.01 7.43 16.39
N VAL A 148 5.12 6.70 16.37
CA VAL A 148 5.52 5.89 15.22
C VAL A 148 4.47 4.82 14.93
N SER A 149 3.96 4.17 15.98
CA SER A 149 2.94 3.12 15.82
C SER A 149 1.62 3.67 15.29
N ASP A 150 1.16 4.84 15.77
CA ASP A 150 -0.02 5.55 15.23
C ASP A 150 0.12 5.78 13.72
N LYS A 151 1.27 6.32 13.29
CA LYS A 151 1.50 6.67 11.88
C LYS A 151 1.60 5.45 10.97
N VAL A 152 2.21 4.37 11.47
CA VAL A 152 2.25 3.09 10.75
C VAL A 152 0.84 2.52 10.63
N ALA A 153 0.07 2.51 11.72
CA ALA A 153 -1.29 1.98 11.76
C ALA A 153 -2.23 2.71 10.82
N GLU A 154 -2.20 4.04 10.84
CA GLU A 154 -2.97 4.91 9.94
C GLU A 154 -2.68 4.58 8.47
N GLN A 155 -1.39 4.56 8.08
CA GLN A 155 -0.99 4.25 6.70
C GLN A 155 -1.43 2.83 6.27
N ARG A 156 -1.36 1.86 7.17
CA ARG A 156 -1.74 0.46 6.88
C ARG A 156 -3.25 0.32 6.75
N ALA A 157 -4.03 0.90 7.65
CA ALA A 157 -5.49 0.87 7.59
C ALA A 157 -6.02 1.47 6.29
N GLU A 158 -5.52 2.65 5.89
CA GLU A 158 -5.88 3.28 4.62
C GLU A 158 -5.51 2.42 3.40
N THR A 159 -4.35 1.77 3.44
CA THR A 159 -3.91 0.90 2.35
C THR A 159 -4.76 -0.36 2.26
N ASN A 160 -5.08 -0.98 3.39
CA ASN A 160 -5.94 -2.15 3.46
C ASN A 160 -7.36 -1.83 2.98
N TYR A 161 -7.92 -0.69 3.39
CA TYR A 161 -9.24 -0.25 2.92
C TYR A 161 -9.27 -0.05 1.40
N ARG A 162 -8.28 0.68 0.84
CA ARG A 162 -8.19 0.89 -0.61
C ARG A 162 -8.10 -0.44 -1.38
N ASN A 163 -7.31 -1.38 -0.87
CA ASN A 163 -7.17 -2.70 -1.49
C ASN A 163 -8.47 -3.52 -1.39
N ALA A 164 -9.13 -3.51 -0.23
CA ALA A 164 -10.40 -4.19 -0.02
C ALA A 164 -11.51 -3.66 -0.95
N ARG A 165 -11.59 -2.33 -1.10
CA ARG A 165 -12.54 -1.68 -2.02
C ARG A 165 -12.25 -2.01 -3.48
N ALA A 166 -10.98 -1.99 -3.88
CA ALA A 166 -10.59 -2.39 -5.23
C ALA A 166 -10.99 -3.85 -5.51
N ALA A 167 -10.77 -4.76 -4.55
CA ALA A 167 -11.16 -6.16 -4.66
C ALA A 167 -12.68 -6.34 -4.72
N GLU A 168 -13.45 -5.60 -3.91
CA GLU A 168 -14.91 -5.64 -3.94
C GLU A 168 -15.46 -5.18 -5.30
N GLN A 169 -14.92 -4.08 -5.84
CA GLN A 169 -15.28 -3.58 -7.17
C GLN A 169 -14.94 -4.60 -8.26
N GLU A 170 -13.78 -5.23 -8.18
CA GLU A 170 -13.36 -6.30 -9.09
C GLU A 170 -14.36 -7.46 -9.06
N GLN A 171 -14.73 -7.94 -7.87
CA GLN A 171 -15.68 -9.05 -7.70
C GLN A 171 -17.07 -8.73 -8.24
N LYS A 172 -17.59 -7.52 -7.97
CA LYS A 172 -18.88 -7.06 -8.52
C LYS A 172 -18.84 -7.01 -10.04
N THR A 173 -17.74 -6.54 -10.62
CA THR A 173 -17.54 -6.48 -12.07
C THR A 173 -17.46 -7.88 -12.69
N ILE A 174 -16.73 -8.81 -12.07
CA ILE A 174 -16.68 -10.23 -12.46
C ILE A 174 -18.08 -10.86 -12.42
N LYS A 175 -18.86 -10.59 -11.38
CA LYS A 175 -20.22 -11.12 -11.24
C LYS A 175 -21.14 -10.61 -12.35
N ALA A 176 -21.11 -9.31 -12.63
CA ALA A 176 -21.89 -8.70 -13.71
C ALA A 176 -21.50 -9.29 -15.07
N LEU A 177 -20.20 -9.51 -15.30
CA LEU A 177 -19.70 -10.14 -16.52
C LEU A 177 -20.22 -11.56 -16.73
N LYS A 178 -20.17 -12.39 -15.67
CA LYS A 178 -20.71 -13.74 -15.70
C LYS A 178 -22.22 -13.73 -15.99
N GLN A 179 -22.97 -12.80 -15.37
CA GLN A 179 -24.41 -12.65 -15.60
C GLN A 179 -24.72 -12.22 -17.05
N ALA A 180 -23.84 -11.45 -17.67
CA ALA A 180 -23.92 -11.06 -19.08
C ALA A 180 -23.44 -12.14 -20.06
N GLY A 181 -23.09 -13.34 -19.58
CA GLY A 181 -22.68 -14.47 -20.41
C GLY A 181 -21.19 -14.52 -20.76
N TYR A 182 -20.36 -13.67 -20.17
CA TYR A 182 -18.92 -13.71 -20.40
C TYR A 182 -18.24 -14.78 -19.53
N THR A 183 -17.24 -15.46 -20.08
CA THR A 183 -16.46 -16.48 -19.37
C THR A 183 -15.04 -16.00 -19.06
N ARG A 184 -14.39 -16.60 -18.06
CA ARG A 184 -13.02 -16.20 -17.71
C ARG A 184 -12.05 -16.82 -18.72
N SER A 185 -11.21 -16.01 -19.36
CA SER A 185 -10.13 -16.49 -20.21
C SER A 185 -8.98 -17.06 -19.37
N SER A 186 -8.31 -18.09 -19.90
CA SER A 186 -7.09 -18.65 -19.34
C SER A 186 -5.82 -17.89 -19.74
N HIS A 187 -5.94 -16.81 -20.54
CA HIS A 187 -4.81 -16.00 -20.97
C HIS A 187 -4.02 -15.47 -19.77
N LYS A 188 -2.69 -15.56 -19.86
CA LYS A 188 -1.75 -15.03 -18.87
C LYS A 188 -0.72 -14.17 -19.59
N GLY A 189 -0.55 -12.92 -19.17
CA GLY A 189 0.52 -12.07 -19.65
C GLY A 189 0.07 -10.71 -20.16
N LEU A 190 0.87 -10.16 -21.08
CA LEU A 190 0.64 -8.88 -21.72
C LEU A 190 -0.36 -9.07 -22.87
N ILE A 191 -1.47 -8.36 -22.85
CA ILE A 191 -2.39 -8.25 -23.98
C ILE A 191 -1.81 -7.19 -24.92
N SER A 192 -1.31 -7.66 -26.05
CA SER A 192 -0.68 -6.89 -27.12
C SER A 192 -1.56 -6.78 -28.37
N SER A 193 -2.51 -7.71 -28.54
CA SER A 193 -3.39 -7.78 -29.68
C SER A 193 -4.84 -8.11 -29.29
N LYS A 194 -5.78 -7.78 -30.18
CA LYS A 194 -7.22 -8.07 -30.01
C LYS A 194 -7.54 -9.56 -29.97
N ASN A 195 -6.64 -10.40 -30.47
CA ASN A 195 -6.81 -11.84 -30.56
C ASN A 195 -6.16 -12.58 -29.38
N ASP A 196 -5.52 -11.86 -28.45
CA ASP A 196 -4.84 -12.47 -27.30
C ASP A 196 -5.85 -13.04 -26.30
N ILE A 197 -7.10 -12.56 -26.35
CA ILE A 197 -8.24 -13.07 -25.58
C ILE A 197 -9.40 -13.39 -26.51
N GLU A 198 -10.10 -14.49 -26.25
CA GLU A 198 -11.23 -14.92 -27.07
C GLU A 198 -12.44 -14.00 -26.87
N VAL A 199 -13.22 -13.78 -27.92
CA VAL A 199 -14.47 -13.02 -27.86
C VAL A 199 -15.44 -13.68 -26.87
N GLY A 200 -16.10 -12.88 -26.04
CA GLY A 200 -16.98 -13.40 -24.99
C GLY A 200 -16.22 -13.83 -23.73
N THR A 201 -14.93 -13.53 -23.62
CA THR A 201 -14.14 -13.79 -22.41
C THR A 201 -13.63 -12.51 -21.72
N TYR A 202 -13.22 -12.62 -20.46
CA TYR A 202 -12.55 -11.56 -19.70
C TYR A 202 -11.32 -12.07 -18.95
N VAL A 203 -10.38 -11.16 -18.65
CA VAL A 203 -9.22 -11.43 -17.79
C VAL A 203 -9.18 -10.41 -16.64
N PRO A 204 -9.06 -10.85 -15.38
CA PRO A 204 -9.10 -9.96 -14.21
C PRO A 204 -7.85 -9.10 -14.02
N GLU A 205 -6.67 -9.63 -14.35
CA GLU A 205 -5.40 -8.90 -14.21
C GLU A 205 -4.58 -9.06 -15.49
N SER A 206 -4.48 -8.02 -16.31
CA SER A 206 -3.64 -8.04 -17.52
C SER A 206 -2.94 -6.70 -17.68
N ARG A 207 -1.67 -6.76 -18.10
CA ARG A 207 -0.96 -5.58 -18.59
C ARG A 207 -1.38 -5.39 -20.04
N VAL A 208 -1.67 -4.17 -20.45
CA VAL A 208 -1.95 -3.85 -21.86
C VAL A 208 -0.76 -3.10 -22.42
N ALA A 209 -0.28 -3.52 -23.59
CA ALA A 209 0.83 -2.84 -24.25
C ALA A 209 0.46 -1.39 -24.56
N GLY A 210 1.34 -0.44 -24.20
CA GLY A 210 1.15 0.99 -24.48
C GLY A 210 0.34 1.77 -23.44
N GLU A 211 -0.14 1.13 -22.37
CA GLU A 211 -0.78 1.82 -21.25
C GLU A 211 0.08 1.81 -19.98
N ASP A 212 -0.09 2.86 -19.19
CA ASP A 212 0.61 3.06 -17.93
C ASP A 212 0.31 1.86 -17.01
N THR A 213 1.35 1.09 -16.69
CA THR A 213 1.31 -0.29 -16.14
C THR A 213 0.77 -0.43 -14.70
N LYS A 214 -0.04 0.52 -14.23
CA LYS A 214 -0.82 0.36 -13.00
C LYS A 214 -1.82 -0.79 -13.22
N LYS A 215 -1.94 -1.71 -12.26
CA LYS A 215 -2.94 -2.79 -12.29
C LYS A 215 -4.31 -2.17 -12.61
N GLN A 216 -4.84 -2.43 -13.80
CA GLN A 216 -6.18 -2.02 -14.18
C GLN A 216 -7.13 -3.20 -13.95
N THR A 217 -8.20 -2.92 -13.21
CA THR A 217 -8.98 -3.91 -12.44
C THR A 217 -10.00 -4.71 -13.25
N LEU A 218 -9.93 -4.82 -14.58
CA LEU A 218 -10.66 -5.77 -15.45
C LEU A 218 -10.78 -5.19 -16.86
N ARG A 219 -10.58 -6.00 -17.91
CA ARG A 219 -10.96 -5.64 -19.29
C ARG A 219 -11.85 -6.70 -19.93
N ILE A 220 -12.89 -6.22 -20.62
CA ILE A 220 -13.89 -7.01 -21.34
C ILE A 220 -13.57 -6.92 -22.84
N ALA A 221 -13.38 -8.05 -23.52
CA ALA A 221 -12.94 -8.11 -24.91
C ALA A 221 -13.85 -7.37 -25.92
N HIS A 222 -15.11 -7.09 -25.57
CA HIS A 222 -16.08 -6.53 -26.51
C HIS A 222 -16.53 -5.08 -26.22
N LEU A 223 -16.28 -4.55 -25.00
CA LEU A 223 -16.94 -3.31 -24.54
C LEU A 223 -16.10 -2.03 -24.68
N MET A 224 -14.79 -2.10 -24.97
CA MET A 224 -13.95 -0.90 -25.12
C MET A 224 -13.58 -0.51 -26.56
N MET A 225 -13.81 -1.36 -27.55
CA MET A 225 -13.48 -0.98 -28.92
C MET A 225 -14.50 -0.04 -29.58
N LEU A 226 -15.74 -0.01 -29.09
CA LEU A 226 -16.75 0.94 -29.60
C LEU A 226 -16.53 2.37 -29.11
N SER A 227 -15.82 2.59 -27.99
CA SER A 227 -15.44 3.93 -27.51
C SER A 227 -14.07 4.40 -28.00
N CYS A 228 -13.13 3.49 -28.31
CA CYS A 228 -11.81 3.86 -28.84
C CYS A 228 -11.77 4.01 -30.37
N LEU A 229 -12.62 3.31 -31.13
CA LEU A 229 -12.69 3.49 -32.60
C LEU A 229 -13.59 4.66 -33.02
N SER A 230 -14.35 5.27 -32.10
CA SER A 230 -15.19 6.44 -32.38
C SER A 230 -14.51 7.79 -32.05
N ARG A 231 -13.28 7.79 -31.51
CA ARG A 231 -12.54 9.03 -31.14
C ARG A 231 -11.22 9.25 -31.89
N THR A 232 -10.93 8.49 -32.94
CA THR A 232 -9.76 8.72 -33.80
C THR A 232 -10.09 9.40 -35.14
N SER A 233 -11.34 9.82 -35.35
CA SER A 233 -11.79 10.50 -36.57
C SER A 233 -12.16 11.97 -36.31
N GLN A 234 -11.30 12.75 -35.66
CA GLN A 234 -11.55 14.20 -35.55
C GLN A 234 -10.31 15.02 -35.17
N TRP A 235 -9.20 14.86 -35.88
CA TRP A 235 -8.18 15.93 -36.03
C TRP A 235 -7.52 15.76 -37.42
N VAL A 236 -7.94 16.59 -38.37
CA VAL A 236 -7.14 17.01 -39.53
C VAL A 236 -6.35 18.24 -39.08
#